data_AF-A0A9P5PRZ1-F1
#
_entry.id   AF-A0A9P5PRZ1-F1
#
_cell.length_a   1.000
_cell.length_b   1.000
_cell.length_c   1.000
_cell.angle_alpha   90.00
_cell.angle_beta   90.00
_cell.angle_gamma   90.00
#
_symmetry.space_group_name_H-M   'P 1'
#
loop_
_entity.id
_entity.type
_entity.pdbx_description
1 polymer ?
#
loop_
_entity_poly.entity_id
_entity_poly.type
_entity_poly.pdbx_seq_one_letter_code
_entity_poly.pdbx_strand_id
1 'polypeptide(L)'
;MRTLPRSSKIFRSYLFLILWLTLYIYWFNLSNQITGVEEDRINKPDRPIPARKVTIPALWPETVCWVLMVALLCGTPLGKHWFFKNFVAMTISTWALLGASWKAIAPLTTRAEHFNLAISCWAGLLISISDLRDIRGDAAIGRRTLPLVVGTSEFRWMNTLFFIPISLMVLWGSGILSIAPVSLVAVHTFLGYRVMQDKGSYYDHKTYMVLTYTFCLVLATTALEGLDWNGNVTLGVEWLLGTL
;
A
#
# COMPACT_ATOMS: atom_id res chain seq x y z
N MET A 1 -23.08 25.20 -22.84
CA MET A 1 -21.76 24.61 -23.13
C MET A 1 -21.08 24.30 -21.80
N ARG A 2 -20.78 23.03 -21.49
CA ARG A 2 -20.06 22.66 -20.26
C ARG A 2 -18.62 23.17 -20.37
N THR A 3 -18.24 24.13 -19.54
CA THR A 3 -16.86 24.63 -19.46
C THR A 3 -15.95 23.48 -19.02
N LEU A 4 -14.89 23.21 -19.79
CA LEU A 4 -13.90 22.19 -19.45
C LEU A 4 -13.30 22.47 -18.06
N PRO A 5 -13.11 21.46 -17.18
CA PRO A 5 -12.53 21.68 -15.86
C PRO A 5 -11.12 22.25 -15.99
N ARG A 6 -10.75 23.22 -15.13
CA ARG A 6 -9.38 23.81 -15.09
C ARG A 6 -8.29 22.73 -15.12
N SER A 7 -7.21 22.95 -15.87
CA SER A 7 -6.15 21.97 -16.18
C SER A 7 -5.57 21.24 -14.97
N SER A 8 -5.52 21.88 -13.80
CA SER A 8 -5.05 21.25 -12.55
C SER A 8 -5.97 20.16 -12.01
N LYS A 9 -7.29 20.24 -12.25
CA LYS A 9 -8.23 19.15 -11.92
C LYS A 9 -8.02 17.96 -12.85
N ILE A 10 -7.83 18.25 -14.14
CA ILE A 10 -7.57 17.24 -15.18
C ILE A 10 -6.26 16.49 -14.89
N PHE A 11 -5.18 17.22 -14.60
CA PHE A 11 -3.89 16.61 -14.23
C PHE A 11 -3.98 15.71 -13.00
N ARG A 12 -4.67 16.15 -11.94
CA ARG A 12 -4.90 15.34 -10.73
C ARG A 12 -5.72 14.08 -11.03
N SER A 13 -6.74 14.19 -11.87
CA SER A 13 -7.53 13.04 -12.30
C SER A 13 -6.72 12.06 -13.15
N TYR A 14 -5.85 12.54 -14.04
CA TYR A 14 -4.96 11.70 -14.83
C TYR A 14 -3.87 11.05 -13.99
N LEU A 15 -3.27 11.77 -13.02
CA LEU A 15 -2.30 11.18 -12.11
C LEU A 15 -2.93 10.10 -11.24
N PHE A 16 -4.13 10.33 -10.71
CA PHE A 16 -4.89 9.32 -9.99
C PHE A 16 -5.23 8.12 -10.89
N LEU A 17 -5.65 8.37 -12.13
CA LEU A 17 -5.94 7.33 -13.12
C LEU A 17 -4.69 6.51 -13.43
N ILE A 18 -3.53 7.14 -13.61
CA ILE A 18 -2.25 6.47 -13.86
C ILE A 18 -1.89 5.58 -12.67
N LEU A 19 -1.93 6.10 -11.44
CA LEU A 19 -1.61 5.32 -10.24
C LEU A 19 -2.60 4.15 -10.03
N TRP A 20 -3.89 4.38 -10.25
CA TRP A 20 -4.92 3.37 -10.17
C TRP A 20 -4.76 2.30 -11.25
N LEU A 21 -4.50 2.72 -12.50
CA LEU A 21 -4.17 1.84 -13.61
C LEU A 21 -2.87 1.10 -13.34
N THR A 22 -1.86 1.67 -12.69
CA THR A 22 -0.63 0.97 -12.34
C THR A 22 -0.93 -0.21 -11.42
N LEU A 23 -1.78 -0.04 -10.39
CA LEU A 23 -2.18 -1.13 -9.49
C LEU A 23 -3.08 -2.16 -10.19
N TYR A 24 -3.98 -1.73 -11.08
CA TYR A 24 -4.83 -2.61 -11.89
C TYR A 24 -4.01 -3.41 -12.93
N ILE A 25 -3.10 -2.74 -13.64
CA ILE A 25 -2.13 -3.33 -14.56
C ILE A 25 -1.22 -4.29 -13.79
N TYR A 26 -0.91 -4.00 -12.52
CA TYR A 26 -0.16 -4.91 -11.67
C TYR A 26 -0.85 -6.26 -11.52
N TRP A 27 -2.15 -6.26 -11.19
CA TRP A 27 -2.97 -7.47 -11.12
C TRP A 27 -3.09 -8.18 -12.48
N PHE A 28 -3.33 -7.42 -13.55
CA PHE A 28 -3.39 -7.94 -14.92
C PHE A 28 -2.07 -8.62 -15.34
N ASN A 29 -0.93 -8.00 -15.01
CA ASN A 29 0.39 -8.53 -15.29
C ASN A 29 0.66 -9.82 -14.49
N LEU A 30 0.26 -9.88 -13.22
CA LEU A 30 0.33 -11.11 -12.41
C LEU A 30 -0.48 -12.23 -13.05
N SER A 31 -1.73 -11.96 -13.45
CA SER A 31 -2.58 -12.95 -14.13
C SER A 31 -1.94 -13.44 -15.42
N ASN A 32 -1.46 -12.52 -16.27
CA ASN A 32 -0.81 -12.87 -17.53
C ASN A 32 0.48 -13.66 -17.33
N GLN A 33 1.26 -13.37 -16.28
CA GLN A 33 2.47 -14.12 -15.96
C GLN A 33 2.18 -15.53 -15.44
N ILE A 34 1.06 -15.75 -14.75
CA ILE A 34 0.63 -17.08 -14.31
C ILE A 34 0.13 -17.92 -15.49
N THR A 35 -0.63 -17.33 -16.42
CA THR A 35 -1.22 -18.06 -17.56
C THR A 35 -0.30 -18.19 -18.76
N GLY A 36 0.63 -17.25 -18.94
CA GLY A 36 1.51 -17.12 -20.10
C GLY A 36 2.90 -17.73 -19.92
N VAL A 37 3.10 -18.68 -19.00
CA VAL A 37 4.45 -19.20 -18.67
C VAL A 37 5.16 -19.81 -19.88
N GLU A 38 4.47 -20.63 -20.68
CA GLU A 38 5.09 -21.25 -21.86
C GLU A 38 5.40 -20.25 -22.96
N GLU A 39 4.58 -19.19 -23.10
CA GLU A 39 4.88 -18.06 -23.99
C GLU A 39 6.13 -17.29 -23.50
N ASP A 40 6.18 -16.96 -22.21
CA ASP A 40 7.31 -16.23 -21.61
C ASP A 40 8.60 -17.09 -21.59
N ARG A 41 8.55 -18.44 -21.61
CA ARG A 41 9.75 -19.28 -21.82
C ARG A 41 10.44 -19.00 -23.15
N ILE A 42 9.68 -18.62 -24.16
CA ILE A 42 10.18 -18.30 -25.51
C ILE A 42 10.54 -16.82 -25.58
N ASN A 43 9.62 -15.95 -25.16
CA ASN A 43 9.72 -14.50 -25.38
C ASN A 43 10.55 -13.77 -24.31
N LYS A 44 10.53 -14.25 -23.05
CA LYS A 44 11.08 -13.57 -21.86
C LYS A 44 11.65 -14.58 -20.84
N PRO A 45 12.63 -15.42 -21.24
CA PRO A 45 13.11 -16.55 -20.44
C PRO A 45 13.76 -16.14 -19.12
N ASP A 46 14.13 -14.86 -18.97
CA ASP A 46 14.76 -14.27 -17.79
C ASP A 46 13.80 -14.01 -16.62
N ARG A 47 12.48 -13.96 -16.88
CA ARG A 47 11.44 -13.75 -15.86
C ARG A 47 11.47 -14.82 -14.77
N PRO A 48 11.11 -14.52 -13.51
CA PRO A 48 11.27 -15.45 -12.39
C PRO A 48 10.58 -16.81 -12.57
N ILE A 49 9.37 -16.84 -13.14
CA ILE A 49 8.59 -18.09 -13.30
C ILE A 49 9.15 -18.97 -14.45
N PRO A 50 9.35 -18.47 -15.68
CA PRO A 50 10.02 -19.22 -16.75
C PRO A 50 11.43 -19.71 -16.36
N ALA A 51 12.22 -18.84 -15.72
CA ALA A 51 13.57 -19.12 -15.24
C ALA A 51 13.61 -20.06 -14.02
N ARG A 52 12.45 -20.49 -13.51
CA ARG A 52 12.31 -21.37 -12.33
C ARG A 52 12.90 -20.79 -11.04
N LYS A 53 13.07 -19.47 -10.96
CA LYS A 53 13.46 -18.76 -9.73
C LYS A 53 12.29 -18.67 -8.73
N VAL A 54 11.05 -18.72 -9.24
CA VAL A 54 9.81 -18.76 -8.45
C VAL A 54 8.87 -19.80 -9.08
N THR A 55 8.23 -20.62 -8.25
CA THR A 55 7.24 -21.60 -8.70
C THR A 55 5.83 -21.02 -8.60
N ILE A 56 4.91 -21.39 -9.50
CA ILE A 56 3.52 -20.91 -9.44
C ILE A 56 2.88 -21.21 -8.07
N PRO A 57 3.08 -22.40 -7.46
CA PRO A 57 2.55 -22.67 -6.14
C PRO A 57 3.01 -21.70 -5.04
N ALA A 58 4.16 -21.04 -5.20
CA ALA A 58 4.65 -20.05 -4.24
C ALA A 58 3.85 -18.74 -4.25
N LEU A 59 2.96 -18.51 -5.23
CA LEU A 59 2.06 -17.35 -5.33
C LEU A 59 0.66 -17.64 -4.76
N TRP A 60 0.33 -18.90 -4.49
CA TRP A 60 -1.00 -19.29 -4.01
C TRP A 60 -1.37 -18.68 -2.66
N PRO A 61 -0.49 -18.61 -1.64
CA PRO A 61 -0.86 -18.05 -0.34
C PRO A 61 -1.40 -16.63 -0.47
N GLU A 62 -0.67 -15.75 -1.15
CA GLU A 62 -1.09 -14.37 -1.39
C GLU A 62 -2.35 -14.29 -2.25
N THR A 63 -2.42 -15.06 -3.34
CA THR A 63 -3.57 -15.03 -4.26
C THR A 63 -4.84 -15.46 -3.53
N VAL A 64 -4.79 -16.55 -2.76
CA VAL A 64 -5.91 -17.05 -1.97
C VAL A 64 -6.28 -16.07 -0.87
N CYS A 65 -5.30 -15.53 -0.14
CA CYS A 65 -5.55 -14.52 0.89
C CYS A 65 -6.23 -13.27 0.31
N TRP A 66 -5.79 -12.77 -0.85
CA TRP A 66 -6.42 -11.62 -1.51
C TRP A 66 -7.87 -11.92 -1.89
N VAL A 67 -8.12 -13.02 -2.60
CA VAL A 67 -9.47 -13.41 -3.03
C VAL A 67 -10.39 -13.62 -1.83
N LEU A 68 -9.90 -14.29 -0.79
CA LEU A 68 -10.64 -14.51 0.45
C LEU A 68 -10.96 -13.19 1.16
N MET A 69 -9.99 -12.28 1.30
CA MET A 69 -10.23 -10.98 1.94
C MET A 69 -11.26 -10.14 1.16
N VAL A 70 -11.19 -10.12 -0.17
CA VAL A 70 -12.18 -9.45 -1.01
C VAL A 70 -13.56 -10.07 -0.83
N ALA A 71 -13.65 -11.41 -0.85
CA ALA A 71 -14.90 -12.13 -0.62
C ALA A 71 -15.49 -11.84 0.77
N LEU A 72 -14.67 -11.79 1.81
CA LEU A 72 -15.11 -11.46 3.17
C LEU A 72 -15.55 -9.99 3.29
N LEU A 73 -14.83 -9.06 2.67
CA LEU A 73 -15.17 -7.63 2.67
C LEU A 73 -16.48 -7.33 1.93
N CYS A 74 -16.69 -7.97 0.77
CA CYS A 74 -17.85 -7.70 -0.08
C CYS A 74 -19.06 -8.57 0.26
N GLY A 75 -18.84 -9.81 0.68
CA GLY A 75 -19.88 -10.83 0.84
C GLY A 75 -20.39 -11.05 2.26
N THR A 76 -19.76 -10.44 3.28
CA THR A 76 -20.12 -10.69 4.69
C THR A 76 -20.28 -9.40 5.51
N PRO A 77 -20.97 -9.44 6.67
CA PRO A 77 -21.03 -8.31 7.60
C PRO A 77 -19.66 -7.85 8.13
N LEU A 78 -18.61 -8.66 8.00
CA LEU A 78 -17.26 -8.31 8.45
C LEU A 78 -16.72 -7.05 7.74
N GLY A 79 -17.07 -6.83 6.46
CA GLY A 79 -16.72 -5.61 5.73
C GLY A 79 -17.36 -4.33 6.27
N LYS A 80 -18.40 -4.45 7.11
CA LYS A 80 -19.03 -3.34 7.81
C LYS A 80 -18.43 -3.08 9.20
N HIS A 81 -17.63 -4.02 9.72
CA HIS A 81 -16.99 -3.89 11.03
C HIS A 81 -15.65 -3.15 10.90
N TRP A 82 -15.50 -2.01 11.60
CA TRP A 82 -14.30 -1.18 11.52
C TRP A 82 -12.99 -1.93 11.77
N PHE A 83 -12.97 -2.84 12.76
CA PHE A 83 -11.72 -3.54 13.12
C PHE A 83 -11.27 -4.49 12.01
N PHE A 84 -12.21 -5.30 11.51
CA PHE A 84 -11.91 -6.26 10.46
C PHE A 84 -11.53 -5.54 9.16
N LYS A 85 -12.35 -4.55 8.74
CA LYS A 85 -12.06 -3.75 7.56
C LYS A 85 -10.67 -3.10 7.66
N ASN A 86 -10.40 -2.34 8.72
CA ASN A 86 -9.23 -1.46 8.77
C ASN A 86 -7.94 -2.20 9.17
N PHE A 87 -7.96 -3.07 10.18
CA PHE A 87 -6.73 -3.67 10.72
C PHE A 87 -6.43 -5.04 10.14
N VAL A 88 -7.46 -5.85 9.88
CA VAL A 88 -7.26 -7.24 9.40
C VAL A 88 -7.20 -7.27 7.88
N ALA A 89 -8.32 -6.91 7.24
CA ALA A 89 -8.48 -7.06 5.82
C ALA A 89 -7.51 -6.16 5.04
N MET A 90 -7.33 -4.89 5.42
CA MET A 90 -6.39 -4.01 4.72
C MET A 90 -4.93 -4.43 4.88
N THR A 91 -4.53 -4.92 6.07
CA THR A 91 -3.16 -5.44 6.29
C THR A 91 -2.91 -6.67 5.43
N ILE A 92 -3.78 -7.68 5.51
CA ILE A 92 -3.63 -8.95 4.77
C ILE A 92 -3.71 -8.69 3.26
N SER A 93 -4.63 -7.84 2.83
CA SER A 93 -4.80 -7.49 1.41
C SER A 93 -3.57 -6.75 0.89
N THR A 94 -3.02 -5.79 1.63
CA THR A 94 -1.80 -5.07 1.22
C THR A 94 -0.61 -6.03 1.09
N TRP A 95 -0.44 -6.93 2.07
CA TRP A 95 0.63 -7.93 2.04
C TRP A 95 0.49 -8.87 0.86
N ALA A 96 -0.73 -9.38 0.63
CA ALA A 96 -1.01 -10.31 -0.45
C ALA A 96 -0.80 -9.64 -1.82
N LEU A 97 -1.34 -8.43 -2.00
CA LEU A 97 -1.20 -7.69 -3.24
C LEU A 97 0.27 -7.43 -3.53
N LEU A 98 1.01 -6.81 -2.62
CA LEU A 98 2.42 -6.46 -2.82
C LEU A 98 3.34 -7.69 -2.91
N GLY A 99 3.05 -8.74 -2.14
CA GLY A 99 3.85 -9.97 -2.08
C GLY A 99 3.76 -10.79 -3.35
N ALA A 100 2.54 -11.11 -3.80
CA ALA A 100 2.33 -11.81 -5.08
C ALA A 100 2.94 -11.01 -6.23
N SER A 101 2.71 -9.71 -6.20
CA SER A 101 3.21 -8.73 -7.15
C SER A 101 4.74 -8.72 -7.25
N TRP A 102 5.45 -8.77 -6.13
CA TRP A 102 6.90 -8.77 -6.10
C TRP A 102 7.46 -10.09 -6.64
N LYS A 103 6.96 -11.22 -6.14
CA LYS A 103 7.36 -12.58 -6.55
C LYS A 103 7.23 -12.82 -8.06
N ALA A 104 6.31 -12.13 -8.72
CA ALA A 104 6.08 -12.24 -10.14
C ALA A 104 7.16 -11.53 -11.00
N ILE A 105 7.81 -10.49 -10.43
CA ILE A 105 8.79 -9.66 -11.13
C ILE A 105 10.23 -9.98 -10.69
N ALA A 106 10.44 -10.34 -9.42
CA ALA A 106 11.74 -10.65 -8.85
C ALA A 106 11.66 -11.77 -7.79
N PRO A 107 12.74 -12.55 -7.58
CA PRO A 107 12.83 -13.47 -6.44
C PRO A 107 12.66 -12.71 -5.12
N LEU A 108 11.91 -13.29 -4.18
CA LEU A 108 11.68 -12.68 -2.88
C LEU A 108 12.96 -12.77 -2.03
N THR A 109 13.48 -11.63 -1.61
CA THR A 109 14.54 -11.56 -0.59
C THR A 109 13.93 -11.38 0.78
N THR A 110 14.62 -11.81 1.84
CA THR A 110 14.19 -11.59 3.23
C THR A 110 13.94 -10.11 3.53
N ARG A 111 14.75 -9.22 2.94
CA ARG A 111 14.56 -7.76 3.08
C ARG A 111 13.28 -7.27 2.40
N ALA A 112 13.01 -7.70 1.17
CA ALA A 112 11.77 -7.33 0.47
C ALA A 112 10.52 -7.84 1.21
N GLU A 113 10.60 -9.03 1.82
CA GLU A 113 9.55 -9.57 2.66
C GLU A 113 9.32 -8.73 3.92
N HIS A 114 10.39 -8.36 4.65
CA HIS A 114 10.29 -7.47 5.80
C HIS A 114 9.69 -6.10 5.44
N PHE A 115 10.06 -5.53 4.30
CA PHE A 115 9.47 -4.28 3.82
C PHE A 115 7.99 -4.44 3.49
N ASN A 116 7.61 -5.50 2.79
CA ASN A 116 6.21 -5.78 2.48
C ASN A 116 5.36 -5.89 3.76
N LEU A 117 5.84 -6.65 4.76
CA LEU A 117 5.17 -6.77 6.05
C LEU A 117 5.03 -5.42 6.76
N ALA A 118 6.10 -4.63 6.79
CA ALA A 118 6.09 -3.30 7.42
C ALA A 118 5.10 -2.34 6.74
N ILE A 119 5.10 -2.30 5.40
CA ILE A 119 4.16 -1.48 4.61
C ILE A 119 2.72 -1.93 4.83
N SER A 120 2.50 -3.23 4.97
CA SER A 120 1.17 -3.81 5.20
C SER A 120 0.62 -3.44 6.58
N CYS A 121 1.44 -3.59 7.62
CA CYS A 121 1.10 -3.15 8.98
C CYS A 121 0.87 -1.64 9.05
N TRP A 122 1.74 -0.86 8.39
CA TRP A 122 1.60 0.59 8.26
C TRP A 122 0.26 0.98 7.62
N ALA A 123 -0.13 0.30 6.53
CA ALA A 123 -1.39 0.56 5.85
C ALA A 123 -2.59 0.24 6.75
N GLY A 124 -2.59 -0.91 7.43
CA GLY A 124 -3.66 -1.29 8.35
C GLY A 124 -3.87 -0.33 9.52
N LEU A 125 -2.79 0.25 10.05
CA LEU A 125 -2.85 1.23 11.14
C LEU A 125 -3.50 2.54 10.68
N LEU A 126 -3.17 3.02 9.49
CA LEU A 126 -3.54 4.37 9.05
C LEU A 126 -4.77 4.44 8.14
N ILE A 127 -5.18 3.33 7.51
CA ILE A 127 -6.29 3.32 6.54
C ILE A 127 -7.62 3.78 7.15
N SER A 128 -7.77 3.63 8.48
CA SER A 128 -8.95 4.11 9.21
C SER A 128 -9.19 5.62 9.04
N ILE A 129 -8.16 6.43 8.74
CA ILE A 129 -8.26 7.86 8.42
C ILE A 129 -9.21 8.10 7.24
N SER A 130 -9.31 7.15 6.30
CA SER A 130 -10.24 7.25 5.17
C SER A 130 -11.71 7.37 5.60
N ASP A 131 -12.07 6.80 6.76
CA ASP A 131 -13.45 6.79 7.25
C ASP A 131 -13.92 8.21 7.68
N LEU A 132 -13.00 9.15 7.96
CA LEU A 132 -13.36 10.53 8.37
C LEU A 132 -14.18 11.29 7.33
N ARG A 133 -13.88 11.09 6.03
CA ARG A 133 -14.61 11.78 4.96
C ARG A 133 -16.02 11.20 4.75
N ASP A 134 -16.21 9.96 5.18
CA ASP A 134 -17.38 9.13 4.88
C ASP A 134 -18.37 9.04 6.06
N ILE A 135 -18.05 9.65 7.22
CA ILE A 135 -18.86 9.64 8.46
C ILE A 135 -20.37 9.80 8.21
N ARG A 136 -20.79 10.84 7.46
CA ARG A 136 -22.22 11.10 7.21
C ARG A 136 -22.86 9.99 6.38
N GLY A 137 -22.15 9.50 5.37
CA GLY A 137 -22.63 8.43 4.51
C GLY A 137 -22.72 7.11 5.26
N ASP A 138 -21.67 6.77 6.02
CA ASP A 138 -21.63 5.58 6.86
C ASP A 138 -22.72 5.57 7.93
N ALA A 139 -22.98 6.72 8.57
CA ALA A 139 -24.08 6.87 9.54
C ALA A 139 -25.45 6.65 8.89
N ALA A 140 -25.68 7.19 7.70
CA ALA A 140 -26.97 7.08 6.98
C ALA A 140 -27.33 5.62 6.61
N ILE A 141 -26.33 4.76 6.42
CA ILE A 141 -26.52 3.34 6.10
C ILE A 141 -26.26 2.40 7.29
N GLY A 142 -26.13 2.96 8.51
CA GLY A 142 -25.95 2.19 9.74
C GLY A 142 -24.62 1.45 9.86
N ARG A 143 -23.54 1.93 9.21
CA ARG A 143 -22.19 1.36 9.38
C ARG A 143 -21.57 1.82 10.70
N ARG A 144 -20.82 0.93 11.33
CA ARG A 144 -20.03 1.23 12.54
C ARG A 144 -18.56 1.41 12.17
N THR A 145 -18.20 2.55 11.59
CA THR A 145 -16.78 2.90 11.35
C THR A 145 -16.12 3.41 12.62
N LEU A 146 -14.79 3.34 12.69
CA LEU A 146 -14.05 3.69 13.91
C LEU A 146 -14.38 5.11 14.42
N PRO A 147 -14.38 6.18 13.59
CA PRO A 147 -14.76 7.52 14.07
C PRO A 147 -16.22 7.63 14.55
N LEU A 148 -17.14 6.79 14.07
CA LEU A 148 -18.52 6.74 14.56
C LEU A 148 -18.64 6.01 15.91
N VAL A 149 -17.76 5.05 16.18
CA VAL A 149 -17.79 4.24 17.41
C VAL A 149 -17.12 4.96 18.58
N VAL A 150 -15.95 5.57 18.35
CA VAL A 150 -15.18 6.21 19.45
C VAL A 150 -15.43 7.70 19.58
N GLY A 151 -16.07 8.33 18.60
CA GLY A 151 -16.19 9.78 18.49
C GLY A 151 -15.10 10.39 17.60
N THR A 152 -15.43 11.47 16.90
CA THR A 152 -14.53 12.08 15.91
C THR A 152 -13.32 12.75 16.54
N SER A 153 -13.50 13.39 17.69
CA SER A 153 -12.41 14.04 18.43
C SER A 153 -11.41 13.00 18.92
N GLU A 154 -11.92 11.96 19.58
CA GLU A 154 -11.18 10.84 20.14
C GLU A 154 -10.44 10.08 19.03
N PHE A 155 -11.11 9.87 17.88
CA PHE A 155 -10.49 9.28 16.71
C PHE A 155 -9.30 10.08 16.19
N ARG A 156 -9.44 11.42 16.09
CA ARG A 156 -8.36 12.31 15.61
C ARG A 156 -7.16 12.29 16.56
N TRP A 157 -7.41 12.33 17.88
CA TRP A 157 -6.38 12.20 18.90
C TRP A 157 -5.71 10.82 18.87
N MET A 158 -6.49 9.75 18.79
CA MET A 158 -5.98 8.38 18.74
C MET A 158 -5.07 8.16 17.54
N ASN A 159 -5.46 8.66 16.37
CA ASN A 159 -4.62 8.57 15.17
C ASN A 159 -3.32 9.36 15.33
N THR A 160 -3.40 10.58 15.87
CA THR A 160 -2.25 11.49 15.97
C THR A 160 -1.25 11.06 17.05
N LEU A 161 -1.73 10.56 18.20
CA LEU A 161 -0.90 10.18 19.34
C LEU A 161 -0.46 8.72 19.33
N PHE A 162 -1.22 7.82 18.70
CA PHE A 162 -0.92 6.38 18.70
C PHE A 162 -0.67 5.84 17.31
N PHE A 163 -1.64 5.88 16.39
CA PHE A 163 -1.47 5.15 15.11
C PHE A 163 -0.37 5.72 14.23
N ILE A 164 -0.20 7.05 14.14
CA ILE A 164 0.87 7.67 13.37
C ILE A 164 2.25 7.41 14.00
N PRO A 165 2.46 7.58 15.33
CA PRO A 165 3.74 7.21 15.94
C PRO A 165 4.06 5.71 15.84
N ILE A 166 3.08 4.83 16.07
CA ILE A 166 3.27 3.38 15.94
C ILE A 166 3.60 3.01 14.49
N SER A 167 2.95 3.64 13.50
CA SER A 167 3.27 3.37 12.09
C SER A 167 4.68 3.83 11.71
N LEU A 168 5.16 4.95 12.28
CA LEU A 168 6.57 5.35 12.16
C LEU A 168 7.52 4.37 12.85
N MET A 169 7.16 3.82 14.01
CA MET A 169 7.94 2.77 14.67
C MET A 169 8.02 1.49 13.83
N VAL A 170 6.93 1.10 13.16
CA VAL A 170 6.92 -0.02 12.21
C VAL A 170 7.87 0.23 11.05
N LEU A 171 7.86 1.43 10.47
CA LEU A 171 8.80 1.80 9.40
C LEU A 171 10.25 1.89 9.88
N TRP A 172 10.46 2.29 11.14
CA TRP A 172 11.80 2.32 11.75
C TRP A 172 12.34 0.92 12.01
N GLY A 173 11.54 0.04 12.60
CA GLY A 173 11.93 -1.34 12.90
C GLY A 173 12.24 -2.17 11.64
N SER A 174 11.68 -1.80 10.49
CA SER A 174 12.02 -2.42 9.21
C SER A 174 13.22 -1.80 8.50
N GLY A 175 13.72 -0.64 8.96
CA GLY A 175 14.79 0.11 8.31
C GLY A 175 14.33 1.06 7.20
N ILE A 176 13.06 1.03 6.79
CA ILE A 176 12.50 1.92 5.75
C ILE A 176 12.64 3.39 6.16
N LEU A 177 12.37 3.71 7.43
CA LEU A 177 12.48 5.08 7.93
C LEU A 177 13.91 5.62 7.78
N SER A 178 14.92 4.77 7.91
CA SER A 178 16.33 5.16 7.84
C SER A 178 16.79 5.53 6.43
N ILE A 179 16.08 5.09 5.39
CA ILE A 179 16.38 5.42 3.98
C ILE A 179 16.06 6.90 3.71
N ALA A 180 14.95 7.40 4.25
CA ALA A 180 14.48 8.77 4.01
C ALA A 180 13.86 9.40 5.27
N PRO A 181 14.63 9.59 6.35
CA PRO A 181 14.08 9.92 7.67
C PRO A 181 13.38 11.26 7.69
N VAL A 182 13.99 12.29 7.07
CA VAL A 182 13.43 13.65 7.06
C VAL A 182 12.11 13.69 6.29
N SER A 183 12.05 13.12 5.09
CA SER A 183 10.84 13.16 4.26
C SER A 183 9.71 12.35 4.88
N LEU A 184 10.00 11.14 5.35
CA LEU A 184 9.02 10.25 5.97
C LEU A 184 8.48 10.85 7.28
N VAL A 185 9.33 11.33 8.18
CA VAL A 185 8.84 12.01 9.41
C VAL A 185 8.02 13.25 9.04
N ALA A 186 8.50 14.09 8.12
CA ALA A 186 7.79 15.31 7.73
C ALA A 186 6.38 15.05 7.18
N VAL A 187 6.21 14.07 6.28
CA VAL A 187 4.88 13.75 5.73
C VAL A 187 3.95 13.13 6.77
N HIS A 188 4.47 12.36 7.73
CA HIS A 188 3.67 11.78 8.82
C HIS A 188 3.26 12.85 9.84
N THR A 189 4.16 13.76 10.20
CA THR A 189 3.84 14.93 11.04
C THR A 189 2.81 15.81 10.35
N PHE A 190 2.96 16.07 9.04
CA PHE A 190 1.97 16.83 8.28
C PHE A 190 0.62 16.11 8.22
N LEU A 191 0.61 14.79 8.04
CA LEU A 191 -0.61 13.98 8.10
C LEU A 191 -1.29 14.11 9.47
N GLY A 192 -0.54 14.01 10.57
CA GLY A 192 -1.06 14.18 11.94
C GLY A 192 -1.67 15.57 12.14
N TYR A 193 -0.94 16.63 11.74
CA TYR A 193 -1.48 17.99 11.74
C TYR A 193 -2.81 18.08 10.98
N ARG A 194 -2.86 17.51 9.77
CA ARG A 194 -4.07 17.49 8.93
C ARG A 194 -5.22 16.73 9.59
N VAL A 195 -4.96 15.57 10.20
CA VAL A 195 -5.98 14.77 10.90
C VAL A 195 -6.62 15.57 12.04
N MET A 196 -5.86 16.41 12.73
CA MET A 196 -6.39 17.24 13.83
C MET A 196 -7.26 18.42 13.36
N GLN A 197 -7.24 18.79 12.08
CA GLN A 197 -8.02 19.91 11.58
C GLN A 197 -9.47 19.47 11.26
N ASP A 198 -10.40 19.75 12.16
CA ASP A 198 -11.81 19.47 11.96
C ASP A 198 -12.48 20.51 11.03
N LYS A 199 -12.21 20.39 9.73
CA LYS A 199 -12.68 21.32 8.68
C LYS A 199 -13.69 20.67 7.73
N GLY A 200 -14.30 19.57 8.14
CA GLY A 200 -15.37 18.85 7.43
C GLY A 200 -14.91 17.84 6.36
N SER A 201 -15.89 17.09 5.83
CA SER A 201 -15.67 15.93 4.96
C SER A 201 -14.81 16.20 3.71
N TYR A 202 -14.97 17.37 3.05
CA TYR A 202 -14.12 17.70 1.90
C TYR A 202 -12.65 17.84 2.28
N TYR A 203 -12.38 18.44 3.45
CA TYR A 203 -11.04 18.55 3.98
C TYR A 203 -10.49 17.18 4.37
N ASP A 204 -11.30 16.34 5.02
CA ASP A 204 -10.91 14.97 5.40
C ASP A 204 -10.64 14.10 4.17
N HIS A 205 -11.37 14.28 3.07
CA HIS A 205 -11.05 13.63 1.78
C HIS A 205 -9.66 14.04 1.28
N LYS A 206 -9.27 15.32 1.42
CA LYS A 206 -7.90 15.76 1.10
C LYS A 206 -6.85 15.19 2.06
N THR A 207 -7.20 14.97 3.33
CA THR A 207 -6.33 14.31 4.31
C THR A 207 -6.10 12.85 3.92
N TYR A 208 -7.15 12.15 3.49
CA TYR A 208 -7.02 10.82 2.90
C TYR A 208 -6.11 10.81 1.66
N MET A 209 -6.21 11.80 0.77
CA MET A 209 -5.29 11.89 -0.37
C MET A 209 -3.83 12.04 0.08
N VAL A 210 -3.56 12.84 1.14
CA VAL A 210 -2.22 12.92 1.74
C VAL A 210 -1.75 11.55 2.19
N LEU A 211 -2.59 10.78 2.89
CA LEU A 211 -2.27 9.39 3.27
C LEU A 211 -1.93 8.52 2.05
N THR A 212 -2.70 8.62 0.96
CA THR A 212 -2.40 7.85 -0.26
C THR A 212 -1.07 8.25 -0.90
N TYR A 213 -0.72 9.54 -0.89
CA TYR A 213 0.58 9.99 -1.37
C TYR A 213 1.72 9.55 -0.45
N THR A 214 1.50 9.52 0.86
CA THR A 214 2.45 8.96 1.82
C THR A 214 2.67 7.47 1.56
N PHE A 215 1.63 6.69 1.26
CA PHE A 215 1.77 5.29 0.86
C PHE A 215 2.66 5.13 -0.39
N CYS A 216 2.41 5.93 -1.42
CA CYS A 216 3.25 5.94 -2.63
C CYS A 216 4.70 6.34 -2.32
N LEU A 217 4.93 7.31 -1.43
CA LEU A 217 6.27 7.71 -1.02
C LEU A 217 7.00 6.59 -0.28
N VAL A 218 6.31 5.87 0.62
CA VAL A 218 6.89 4.71 1.32
C VAL A 218 7.31 3.64 0.31
N LEU A 219 6.44 3.30 -0.65
CA LEU A 219 6.77 2.35 -1.72
C LEU A 219 7.95 2.83 -2.57
N ALA A 220 7.96 4.09 -2.98
CA ALA A 220 9.07 4.67 -3.74
C ALA A 220 10.38 4.60 -2.95
N THR A 221 10.34 4.88 -1.64
CA THR A 221 11.52 4.79 -0.76
C THR A 221 12.09 3.37 -0.74
N THR A 222 11.24 2.35 -0.66
CA THR A 222 11.68 0.94 -0.73
C THR A 222 12.20 0.53 -2.11
N ALA A 223 11.67 1.11 -3.18
CA ALA A 223 12.12 0.81 -4.55
C ALA A 223 13.45 1.48 -4.91
N LEU A 224 13.78 2.60 -4.25
CA LEU A 224 15.03 3.33 -4.44
C LEU A 224 16.17 2.82 -3.54
N GLU A 225 15.88 1.87 -2.64
CA GLU A 225 16.90 1.24 -1.82
C GLU A 225 17.90 0.48 -2.73
N GLY A 226 19.18 0.85 -2.66
CA GLY A 226 20.24 0.24 -3.48
C GLY A 226 20.54 0.94 -4.82
N LEU A 227 19.93 2.09 -5.10
CA LEU A 227 20.36 2.96 -6.20
C LEU A 227 21.49 3.88 -5.73
N ASP A 228 22.72 3.55 -6.12
CA ASP A 228 23.84 4.48 -6.00
C ASP A 228 23.68 5.64 -7.00
N TRP A 229 23.81 6.87 -6.51
CA TRP A 229 23.64 8.12 -7.28
C TRP A 229 24.68 8.30 -8.40
N ASN A 230 25.62 7.37 -8.54
CA ASN A 230 26.64 7.35 -9.60
C ASN A 230 26.19 6.61 -10.87
N GLY A 231 24.92 6.20 -10.98
CA GLY A 231 24.41 5.50 -12.18
C GLY A 231 24.95 4.07 -12.35
N ASN A 232 25.79 3.61 -11.42
CA ASN A 232 26.14 2.21 -11.30
C ASN A 232 24.99 1.51 -10.58
N VAL A 233 24.21 0.72 -11.31
CA VAL A 233 23.43 -0.34 -10.71
C VAL A 233 24.44 -1.29 -10.09
N THR A 234 24.69 -1.17 -8.79
CA THR A 234 25.29 -2.24 -8.01
C THR A 234 24.26 -3.37 -8.01
N LEU A 235 24.20 -4.13 -9.11
CA LEU A 235 23.79 -5.53 -9.03
C LEU A 235 24.65 -6.08 -7.91
N GLY A 236 24.02 -6.49 -6.80
CA GLY A 236 24.72 -7.06 -5.66
C GLY A 236 25.44 -8.33 -6.11
N VAL A 237 26.67 -8.18 -6.63
CA VAL A 237 27.59 -9.27 -6.93
C VAL A 237 28.31 -9.73 -5.65
N GLU A 238 28.00 -9.15 -4.49
CA GLU A 238 28.48 -9.66 -3.19
C GLU A 238 27.95 -11.08 -2.86
N TRP A 239 26.96 -11.59 -3.59
CA TRP A 239 26.45 -12.95 -3.40
C TRP A 239 27.15 -14.04 -4.24
N LEU A 240 28.05 -13.67 -5.16
CA LEU A 240 28.77 -14.63 -6.03
C LEU A 240 30.15 -15.04 -5.51
N LEU A 241 30.65 -14.38 -4.47
CA LEU A 241 31.89 -14.75 -3.80
C LEU A 241 31.58 -15.04 -2.34
N GLY A 242 31.10 -16.27 -2.09
CA GLY A 242 31.08 -16.82 -0.75
C GLY A 242 32.48 -16.76 -0.14
N THR A 243 32.65 -15.82 0.79
CA THR A 243 33.84 -15.76 1.64
C THR A 243 33.58 -16.59 2.89
N LEU A 244 34.19 -17.79 2.85
CA LEU A 244 34.71 -18.62 3.94
C LEU A 244 33.73 -19.09 5.03
#